data_AF-A0A0R2FQ38-F1
#
_entry.id   AF-A0A0R2FQ38-F1
#
_cell.length_a   1.000
_cell.length_b   1.000
_cell.length_c   1.000
_cell.angle_alpha   90.00
_cell.angle_beta   90.00
_cell.angle_gamma   90.00
#
_symmetry.space_group_name_H-M   'P 1'
#
loop_
_entity.id
_entity.type
_entity.pdbx_description
1 polymer ?
#
loop_
_entity_poly.entity_id
_entity_poly.type
_entity_poly.pdbx_seq_one_letter_code
_entity_poly.pdbx_strand_id
1 'polypeptide(L)'
;MATENKKGAFSMDAALFKQVSDYCELSALETDELIEQAVRSYLQPRQQQLEEFAQGYVDMAQLNREIAQEFSQCESEAYALI
;
A
#
# COMPACT_ATOMS: atom_id res chain seq x y z
N MET A 1 -1.07 -1.96 22.71
CA MET A 1 -1.36 -0.70 22.01
C MET A 1 -2.72 -0.86 21.37
N ALA A 2 -3.65 0.09 21.56
CA ALA A 2 -4.97 0.02 20.93
C ALA A 2 -4.79 0.12 19.41
N THR A 3 -5.30 -0.86 18.67
CA THR A 3 -5.41 -0.80 17.22
C THR A 3 -6.40 0.31 16.85
N GLU A 4 -5.92 1.41 16.27
CA GLU A 4 -6.80 2.42 15.70
C GLU A 4 -7.56 1.81 14.51
N ASN A 5 -8.88 1.66 14.66
CA ASN A 5 -9.74 1.29 13.54
C ASN A 5 -9.93 2.49 12.63
N LYS A 6 -9.37 2.40 11.41
CA LYS A 6 -9.64 3.37 10.34
C LYS A 6 -10.80 2.87 9.48
N LYS A 7 -11.88 3.65 9.41
CA LYS A 7 -12.97 3.42 8.46
C LYS A 7 -12.62 4.07 7.12
N GLY A 8 -12.73 3.29 6.05
CA GLY A 8 -12.58 3.76 4.67
C GLY A 8 -13.74 3.26 3.82
N ALA A 9 -14.14 4.04 2.82
CA ALA A 9 -15.06 3.59 1.78
C ALA A 9 -14.23 3.17 0.56
N PHE A 10 -14.55 2.01 -0.02
CA PHE A 10 -13.96 1.57 -1.28
C PHE A 10 -15.06 1.10 -2.22
N SER A 11 -14.82 1.25 -3.52
CA SER A 11 -15.73 0.75 -4.54
C SER A 11 -15.41 -0.72 -4.83
N MET A 12 -16.44 -1.53 -4.95
CA MET A 12 -16.34 -2.93 -5.37
C MET A 12 -17.24 -3.15 -6.58
N ASP A 13 -16.83 -4.05 -7.46
CA ASP A 13 -17.71 -4.56 -8.51
C ASP A 13 -19.03 -5.09 -7.93
N ALA A 14 -20.15 -4.79 -8.58
CA ALA A 14 -21.47 -5.13 -8.06
C ALA A 14 -21.72 -6.64 -7.99
N ALA A 15 -21.18 -7.42 -8.93
CA ALA A 15 -21.33 -8.87 -8.92
C ALA A 15 -20.49 -9.51 -7.81
N LEU A 16 -19.27 -8.98 -7.57
CA LEU A 16 -18.45 -9.40 -6.42
C LEU A 16 -19.11 -9.02 -5.09
N PHE A 17 -19.66 -7.81 -4.98
CA PHE A 17 -20.38 -7.38 -3.78
C PHE A 17 -21.55 -8.30 -3.45
N LYS A 18 -22.33 -8.69 -4.46
CA LYS A 18 -23.42 -9.65 -4.26
C LYS A 18 -22.91 -11.00 -3.73
N GLN A 19 -21.83 -11.54 -4.30
CA GLN A 19 -21.24 -12.80 -3.83
C GLN A 19 -20.76 -12.71 -2.38
N VAL A 20 -20.14 -11.59 -2.01
CA VAL A 20 -19.73 -11.30 -0.64
C VAL A 20 -20.93 -11.24 0.30
N SER A 21 -21.99 -10.52 -0.08
CA SER A 21 -23.23 -10.41 0.69
C SER A 21 -23.89 -11.77 0.91
N ASP A 22 -24.08 -12.54 -0.17
CA ASP A 22 -24.71 -13.86 -0.11
C ASP A 22 -23.91 -14.82 0.80
N TYR A 23 -22.57 -14.77 0.75
CA TYR A 23 -21.71 -15.60 1.59
C TYR A 23 -21.74 -15.19 3.06
N CYS A 24 -21.73 -13.89 3.35
CA CYS A 24 -21.87 -13.33 4.69
C CYS A 24 -23.21 -13.74 5.33
N GLU A 25 -24.30 -13.64 4.58
CA GLU A 25 -25.64 -14.08 5.03
C GLU A 25 -25.67 -15.58 5.35
N LEU A 26 -25.11 -16.41 4.47
CA LEU A 26 -25.04 -17.86 4.66
C LEU A 26 -24.21 -18.25 5.89
N SER A 27 -23.12 -17.52 6.14
CA SER A 27 -22.11 -17.87 7.14
C SER A 27 -22.27 -17.12 8.47
N ALA A 28 -23.29 -16.24 8.58
CA ALA A 28 -23.48 -15.33 9.70
C ALA A 28 -22.22 -14.52 10.06
N LEU A 29 -21.56 -13.97 9.04
CA LEU A 29 -20.36 -13.14 9.16
C LEU A 29 -20.67 -11.69 8.82
N GLU A 30 -20.03 -10.77 9.53
CA GLU A 30 -20.06 -9.35 9.16
C GLU A 30 -19.19 -9.11 7.91
N THR A 31 -19.69 -8.27 6.99
CA THR A 31 -18.98 -7.98 5.73
C THR A 31 -17.61 -7.36 5.97
N ASP A 32 -17.49 -6.48 6.97
CA ASP A 32 -16.22 -5.85 7.35
C ASP A 32 -15.19 -6.88 7.84
N GLU A 33 -15.63 -7.90 8.60
CA GLU A 33 -14.75 -8.96 9.10
C GLU A 33 -14.22 -9.83 7.95
N LEU A 34 -15.08 -10.18 6.99
CA LEU A 34 -14.67 -10.94 5.81
C LEU A 34 -13.67 -10.15 4.96
N ILE A 35 -13.95 -8.86 4.72
CA ILE A 35 -13.05 -7.99 3.95
C ILE A 35 -11.71 -7.86 4.67
N GLU A 36 -11.69 -7.64 5.98
CA GLU A 36 -10.46 -7.55 6.76
C GLU A 36 -9.63 -8.83 6.62
N GLN A 37 -10.25 -10.00 6.78
CA GLN A 37 -9.56 -11.28 6.64
C GLN A 37 -9.04 -11.52 5.22
N ALA A 38 -9.83 -11.18 4.20
CA ALA A 38 -9.42 -11.31 2.80
C ALA A 38 -8.22 -10.41 2.48
N VAL A 39 -8.24 -9.15 2.92
CA VAL A 39 -7.15 -8.20 2.73
C VAL A 39 -5.90 -8.66 3.48
N ARG A 40 -6.02 -9.10 4.75
CA ARG A 40 -4.89 -9.65 5.52
C ARG A 40 -4.27 -10.85 4.82
N SER A 41 -5.09 -11.79 4.38
CA SER A 41 -4.63 -13.01 3.68
C SER A 41 -3.93 -12.67 2.36
N TYR A 42 -4.41 -11.65 1.65
CA TYR A 42 -3.78 -11.18 0.42
C TYR A 42 -2.42 -10.51 0.67
N LEU A 43 -2.31 -9.70 1.72
CA LEU A 43 -1.10 -8.93 2.02
C LEU A 43 -0.02 -9.74 2.74
N GLN A 44 -0.38 -10.67 3.61
CA GLN A 44 0.56 -11.46 4.42
C GLN A 44 1.74 -12.07 3.62
N PRO A 45 1.54 -12.78 2.50
CA PRO A 45 2.66 -13.34 1.73
C PRO A 45 3.51 -12.29 1.01
N ARG A 46 3.04 -11.04 0.91
CA ARG A 46 3.74 -9.91 0.27
C ARG A 46 4.43 -8.99 1.27
N GLN A 47 4.21 -9.22 2.57
CA GLN A 47 4.73 -8.38 3.63
C GLN A 47 6.27 -8.30 3.58
N GLN A 48 6.94 -9.45 3.38
CA GLN A 48 8.39 -9.50 3.23
C GLN A 48 8.88 -8.68 2.03
N GLN A 49 8.19 -8.74 0.89
CA GLN A 49 8.58 -7.97 -0.30
C GLN A 49 8.47 -6.46 -0.06
N LEU A 50 7.43 -6.02 0.65
CA LEU A 50 7.26 -4.61 1.04
C LEU A 50 8.36 -4.16 2.00
N GLU A 51 8.72 -5.01 2.97
CA GLU A 51 9.79 -4.74 3.92
C GLU A 51 11.16 -4.66 3.24
N GLU A 52 11.48 -5.60 2.36
CA GLU A 52 12.72 -5.60 1.56
C GLU A 52 12.82 -4.36 0.67
N PHE A 53 11.72 -3.97 0.02
CA PHE A 53 11.66 -2.75 -0.78
C PHE A 53 11.94 -1.50 0.06
N ALA A 54 11.28 -1.36 1.21
CA ALA A 54 11.49 -0.24 2.12
C ALA A 54 12.93 -0.21 2.66
N GLN A 55 13.47 -1.37 3.05
CA GLN A 55 14.83 -1.50 3.55
C GLN A 55 15.86 -1.12 2.49
N GLY A 56 15.66 -1.53 1.22
CA GLY A 56 16.53 -1.15 0.12
C GLY A 56 16.65 0.38 -0.05
N TYR A 57 15.56 1.13 0.14
CA TYR A 57 15.62 2.59 0.14
C TYR A 57 16.40 3.16 1.32
N VAL A 58 16.28 2.56 2.51
CA VAL A 58 17.05 2.96 3.69
C VAL A 58 18.54 2.72 3.47
N ASP A 59 18.90 1.52 2.99
CA ASP A 59 20.27 1.12 2.73
C ASP A 59 20.94 2.02 1.68
N MET A 60 20.19 2.40 0.64
CA MET A 60 20.67 3.27 -0.43
C MET A 60 20.52 4.77 -0.13
N ALA A 61 19.94 5.15 1.00
CA ALA A 61 19.53 6.53 1.26
C ALA A 61 20.70 7.52 1.20
N GLN A 62 21.88 7.14 1.68
CA GLN A 62 23.05 8.02 1.67
C GLN A 62 23.59 8.24 0.25
N LEU A 63 23.78 7.16 -0.51
CA LEU A 63 24.24 7.22 -1.90
C LEU A 63 23.26 8.01 -2.78
N ASN A 64 21.95 7.77 -2.61
CA ASN A 64 20.92 8.51 -3.35
C ASN A 64 20.96 10.02 -3.02
N ARG A 65 21.26 10.40 -1.77
CA ARG A 65 21.43 11.81 -1.39
C ARG A 65 22.67 12.45 -2.00
N GLU A 66 23.79 11.73 -2.02
CA GLU A 66 25.05 12.23 -2.60
C GLU A 66 24.90 12.48 -4.10
N ILE A 67 24.30 11.53 -4.84
CA ILE A 67 24.02 11.68 -6.28
C ILE A 67 23.08 12.87 -6.50
N ALA A 68 21.98 12.97 -5.75
CA ALA A 68 21.05 14.10 -5.89
C ALA A 68 21.73 15.45 -5.64
N GLN A 69 22.67 15.52 -4.69
CA GLN A 69 23.44 16.74 -4.44
C GLN A 69 24.40 17.06 -5.58
N GLU A 70 25.16 16.07 -6.07
CA GLU A 70 26.14 16.24 -7.15
C GLU A 70 25.51 16.79 -8.44
N PHE A 71 24.32 16.31 -8.80
CA PHE A 71 23.66 16.69 -10.05
C PHE A 71 22.64 17.82 -9.92
N SER A 72 22.38 18.32 -8.71
CA SER A 72 21.39 19.38 -8.46
C SER A 72 21.63 20.66 -9.27
N GLN A 73 22.89 21.01 -9.50
CA GLN A 73 23.26 22.21 -10.25
C GLN A 73 23.00 22.04 -11.75
N CYS A 74 23.30 20.87 -12.32
CA CYS A 74 23.00 20.55 -13.71
C CYS A 74 21.48 20.56 -13.98
N GLU A 75 20.68 20.04 -13.04
CA GLU A 75 19.22 20.12 -13.12
C GLU A 75 18.74 21.57 -13.13
N SER A 76 19.27 22.41 -12.22
CA SER A 76 18.93 23.83 -12.15
C SER A 76 19.25 24.59 -13.44
N GLU A 77 20.38 24.29 -14.08
CA GLU A 77 20.77 24.88 -15.35
C GLU A 77 19.84 24.46 -16.49
N ALA A 78 19.46 23.18 -16.53
CA ALA A 78 18.51 22.67 -17.52
C ALA A 78 17.11 23.29 -17.36
N TYR A 79 16.61 23.44 -16.13
CA TYR A 79 15.33 24.10 -15.86
C TYR A 79 15.32 25.59 -16.23
N ALA A 80 16.48 26.26 -16.19
CA ALA A 80 16.57 27.67 -16.57
C ALA A 80 16.48 27.91 -18.09
N LEU A 81 16.50 26.85 -18.91
CA LEU A 81 16.43 26.90 -20.38
C LEU A 81 15.03 26.62 -20.95
N ILE A 82 14.04 26.35 -20.08
CA ILE A 82 12.63 26.08 -20.42
C ILE A 82 11.78 27.24 -19.90
#